data_AF-A0A1F9TL46-F1
#
_entry.id   AF-A0A1F9TL46-F1
#
_cell.length_a   1.000
_cell.length_b   1.000
_cell.length_c   1.000
_cell.angle_alpha   90.00
_cell.angle_beta   90.00
_cell.angle_gamma   90.00
#
_symmetry.space_group_name_H-M   'P 1'
#
loop_
_entity.id
_entity.type
_entity.pdbx_description
1 polymer ?
#
loop_
_entity_poly.entity_id
_entity_poly.type
_entity_poly.pdbx_seq_one_letter_code
_entity_poly.pdbx_strand_id
1 'polypeptide(L)'
;MKKIIIGVVVLLAAALIGLKFFASKEQAAVQRPASQDGQQEQQGVALPSAAKDYSAVATESVYVPTQAMGSYEMFTLPAPVMALKGACEGGSPKEIMEAHGKTWGHFTGRRAAFDTNQKQEIYTYIASYYSCLALARQDITTCNELPGETEANGFKITLDDSPLGLCRGMAADMLFRAYVAGKAKDQQNCLAYIGQWEPTDQGRVSAPEFCEAAAKGPEKFTEYGREKMPQYFGIGEKMMAFTKKVCGSDPVCLANNGLWEGIRTGSPGKCPPAKVPHCTALAEKNQAPCVDIIMEMSRRYCVHYKALVKGSGGYMGMTPDEVKEDLRLKAQKKAEEEKTRKELDVITKQTNERVRKLIGKQGGE
;
A
#
# COMPACT_ATOMS: atom_id res chain seq x y z
N MET A 1 -19.89 37.79 -32.07
CA MET A 1 -19.11 37.42 -30.86
C MET A 1 -18.66 35.96 -30.81
N LYS A 2 -19.49 34.95 -31.08
CA LYS A 2 -19.09 33.52 -31.02
C LYS A 2 -17.96 33.10 -31.99
N LYS A 3 -17.87 33.70 -33.18
CA LYS A 3 -16.84 33.37 -34.19
C LYS A 3 -15.43 33.89 -33.83
N ILE A 4 -15.35 34.97 -33.06
CA ILE A 4 -14.08 35.55 -32.59
C ILE A 4 -13.49 34.69 -31.48
N ILE A 5 -14.33 34.17 -30.58
CA ILE A 5 -13.91 33.30 -29.47
C ILE A 5 -13.32 31.99 -30.00
N ILE A 6 -13.93 31.38 -31.02
CA ILE A 6 -13.40 30.15 -31.64
C ILE A 6 -12.05 30.41 -32.30
N GLY A 7 -11.89 31.57 -32.98
CA GLY A 7 -10.60 31.97 -33.55
C GLY A 7 -9.49 32.10 -32.51
N VAL A 8 -9.79 32.70 -31.35
CA VAL A 8 -8.84 32.85 -30.25
C VAL A 8 -8.44 31.51 -29.63
N VAL A 9 -9.39 30.58 -29.46
CA VAL A 9 -9.11 29.24 -28.91
C VAL A 9 -8.23 28.41 -29.84
N VAL A 10 -8.47 28.46 -31.16
CA VAL A 10 -7.64 27.75 -32.15
C VAL A 10 -6.22 28.31 -32.19
N LEU A 11 -6.08 29.63 -32.07
CA LEU A 11 -4.78 30.30 -32.08
C LEU A 11 -3.96 30.01 -30.81
N LEU A 12 -4.63 29.91 -29.65
CA LEU A 12 -4.02 29.47 -28.38
C LEU A 12 -3.61 27.99 -28.40
N ALA A 13 -4.41 27.11 -28.98
CA ALA A 13 -4.07 25.70 -29.12
C ALA A 13 -2.85 25.51 -30.05
N ALA A 14 -2.79 26.24 -31.16
CA ALA A 14 -1.63 26.23 -32.06
C ALA A 14 -0.35 26.76 -31.38
N ALA A 15 -0.47 27.83 -30.58
CA ALA A 15 0.65 28.38 -29.81
C ALA A 15 1.18 27.39 -28.74
N LEU A 16 0.29 26.66 -28.07
CA LEU A 16 0.69 25.64 -27.08
C LEU A 16 1.40 24.43 -27.72
N ILE A 17 0.97 24.02 -28.91
CA ILE A 17 1.64 22.95 -29.67
C ILE A 17 3.01 23.43 -30.16
N GLY A 18 3.11 24.68 -30.65
CA GLY A 18 4.37 25.31 -31.03
C GLY A 18 5.37 25.40 -29.88
N LEU A 19 4.93 25.82 -28.69
CA LEU A 19 5.77 25.90 -27.48
C LEU A 19 6.29 24.52 -27.05
N LYS A 20 5.46 23.47 -27.11
CA LYS A 20 5.92 22.10 -26.83
C LYS A 20 6.93 21.60 -27.86
N PHE A 21 6.76 21.97 -29.13
CA PHE A 21 7.70 21.58 -30.19
C PHE A 21 9.07 22.25 -30.01
N PHE A 22 9.12 23.54 -29.67
CA PHE A 22 10.38 24.24 -29.38
C PHE A 22 11.06 23.77 -28.08
N ALA A 23 10.30 23.51 -27.02
CA ALA A 23 10.85 22.96 -25.77
C ALA A 23 11.46 21.56 -25.95
N SER A 24 10.92 20.74 -26.86
CA SER A 24 11.47 19.41 -27.16
C SER A 24 12.76 19.45 -27.99
N LYS A 25 13.07 20.57 -28.66
CA LYS A 25 14.25 20.71 -29.51
C LYS A 25 15.50 21.19 -28.76
N GLU A 26 15.35 21.82 -27.60
CA GLU A 26 16.47 22.26 -26.73
C GLU A 26 16.95 21.19 -25.74
N GLN A 27 16.29 20.04 -25.63
CA GLN A 27 16.76 18.90 -24.82
C GLN A 27 17.54 17.85 -25.61
N ALA A 28 17.92 18.14 -26.86
CA ALA A 28 18.82 17.29 -27.63
C ALA A 28 20.28 17.77 -27.49
N ALA A 29 21.15 16.84 -27.09
CA ALA A 29 22.61 16.95 -26.92
C ALA A 29 23.11 17.59 -25.61
N VAL A 30 22.87 16.94 -24.47
CA VAL A 30 23.89 16.94 -23.41
C VAL A 30 25.06 16.06 -23.90
N GLN A 31 26.16 16.71 -24.22
CA GLN A 31 27.45 16.12 -24.55
C GLN A 31 27.86 15.09 -23.48
N ARG A 32 28.06 13.83 -23.89
CA ARG A 32 28.93 12.91 -23.16
C ARG A 32 30.34 13.52 -23.16
N PRO A 33 31.00 13.71 -22.00
CA PRO A 33 32.41 14.02 -22.02
C PRO A 33 33.17 12.83 -22.61
N ALA A 34 34.05 13.15 -23.54
CA ALA A 34 35.01 12.24 -24.12
C ALA A 34 35.96 11.68 -23.04
N SER A 35 36.42 10.46 -23.30
CA SER A 35 37.35 9.66 -22.54
C SER A 35 38.53 10.45 -21.96
N GLN A 36 38.75 10.32 -20.65
CA GLN A 36 40.09 10.37 -20.08
C GLN A 36 40.42 8.96 -19.59
N ASP A 37 41.38 8.34 -20.28
CA ASP A 37 42.17 7.24 -19.75
C ASP A 37 42.83 7.71 -18.44
N GLY A 38 42.48 7.03 -17.36
CA GLY A 38 43.03 7.22 -16.04
C GLY A 38 42.76 5.97 -15.24
N GLN A 39 43.71 5.03 -15.24
CA GLN A 39 43.72 3.88 -14.35
C GLN A 39 43.60 4.37 -12.90
N GLN A 40 42.44 4.15 -12.29
CA GLN A 40 42.32 4.03 -10.84
C GLN A 40 41.59 2.72 -10.58
N GLU A 41 42.31 1.79 -9.95
CA GLU A 41 41.75 0.57 -9.35
C GLU A 41 40.60 0.97 -8.42
N GLN A 42 39.36 0.76 -8.87
CA GLN A 42 38.22 0.77 -7.97
C GLN A 42 38.26 -0.54 -7.18
N GLN A 43 38.52 -0.40 -5.88
CA GLN A 43 38.28 -1.43 -4.88
C GLN A 43 36.87 -2.01 -5.09
N GLY A 44 36.82 -3.29 -5.43
CA GLY A 44 35.59 -4.03 -5.63
C GLY A 44 34.75 -4.02 -4.36
N VAL A 45 33.54 -3.47 -4.44
CA VAL A 45 32.50 -3.68 -3.43
C VAL A 45 32.16 -5.17 -3.47
N ALA A 46 32.27 -5.84 -2.34
CA ALA A 46 31.89 -7.25 -2.23
C ALA A 46 30.41 -7.40 -2.59
N LEU A 47 30.13 -8.15 -3.67
CA LEU A 47 28.79 -8.62 -3.96
C LEU A 47 28.24 -9.39 -2.73
N PRO A 48 26.94 -9.30 -2.44
CA PRO A 48 26.29 -10.17 -1.45
C PRO A 48 26.70 -11.62 -1.69
N SER A 49 26.87 -12.39 -0.62
CA SER A 49 27.36 -13.78 -0.63
C SER A 49 26.61 -14.71 -1.60
N ALA A 50 25.39 -14.35 -2.01
CA ALA A 50 24.58 -15.07 -3.00
C ALA A 50 25.11 -15.00 -4.46
N ALA A 51 26.11 -14.17 -4.78
CA ALA A 51 26.63 -14.04 -6.15
C ALA A 51 27.96 -14.79 -6.40
N LYS A 52 28.51 -15.50 -5.39
CA LYS A 52 29.84 -16.13 -5.50
C LYS A 52 29.84 -17.57 -5.96
N ASP A 53 28.69 -18.23 -5.96
CA ASP A 53 28.55 -19.58 -6.48
C ASP A 53 27.49 -19.55 -7.58
N TYR A 54 27.78 -20.21 -8.71
CA TYR A 54 26.97 -20.31 -9.92
C TYR A 54 27.20 -19.24 -10.99
N SER A 55 28.08 -19.62 -11.94
CA SER A 55 28.10 -19.17 -13.33
C SER A 55 26.72 -19.38 -13.96
N ALA A 56 25.80 -18.43 -13.79
CA ALA A 56 24.54 -18.39 -14.50
C ALA A 56 24.79 -17.93 -15.94
N VAL A 57 24.46 -18.79 -16.91
CA VAL A 57 24.26 -18.42 -18.31
C VAL A 57 23.34 -17.20 -18.33
N ALA A 58 23.71 -16.17 -19.09
CA ALA A 58 22.97 -14.92 -19.20
C ALA A 58 21.56 -15.19 -19.77
N THR A 59 20.61 -15.47 -18.89
CA THR A 59 19.18 -15.33 -19.14
C THR A 59 18.91 -13.87 -19.45
N GLU A 60 18.29 -13.60 -20.60
CA GLU A 60 17.69 -12.29 -20.92
C GLU A 60 16.95 -11.80 -19.67
N SER A 61 17.41 -10.70 -19.09
CA SER A 61 16.97 -10.31 -17.76
C SER A 61 15.47 -10.03 -17.80
N VAL A 62 14.72 -10.75 -16.95
CA VAL A 62 13.33 -10.44 -16.62
C VAL A 62 13.34 -9.15 -15.80
N TYR A 63 13.60 -8.01 -16.45
CA TYR A 63 13.71 -6.73 -15.77
C TYR A 63 12.32 -6.19 -15.44
N VAL A 64 11.84 -6.52 -14.24
CA VAL A 64 10.78 -5.74 -13.58
C VAL A 64 11.49 -4.78 -12.63
N PRO A 65 11.59 -3.47 -12.96
CA PRO A 65 12.34 -2.52 -12.14
C PRO A 65 11.87 -2.59 -10.68
N THR A 66 12.72 -3.05 -9.76
CA THR A 66 12.44 -3.21 -8.32
C THR A 66 12.47 -1.90 -7.54
N GLN A 67 12.62 -0.76 -8.23
CA GLN A 67 12.74 0.53 -7.58
C GLN A 67 11.41 0.93 -6.94
N ALA A 68 11.35 0.78 -5.62
CA ALA A 68 10.34 1.43 -4.79
C ALA A 68 10.55 2.94 -4.85
N MET A 69 9.48 3.69 -5.12
CA MET A 69 9.47 5.16 -5.07
C MET A 69 8.79 5.68 -3.80
N GLY A 70 8.07 4.81 -3.09
CA GLY A 70 7.38 5.14 -1.84
C GLY A 70 8.32 5.18 -0.63
N SER A 71 7.89 5.88 0.42
CA SER A 71 8.60 5.98 1.70
C SER A 71 7.72 5.50 2.86
N TYR A 72 8.32 4.83 3.84
CA TYR A 72 7.67 4.53 5.12
C TYR A 72 7.59 5.76 6.04
N GLU A 73 8.20 6.88 5.71
CA GLU A 73 8.11 8.11 6.51
C GLU A 73 6.99 9.04 6.02
N MET A 74 6.72 9.03 4.71
CA MET A 74 5.68 9.84 4.07
C MET A 74 4.75 8.95 3.27
N PHE A 75 3.94 8.18 3.99
CA PHE A 75 2.97 7.29 3.39
C PHE A 75 1.70 8.06 3.01
N THR A 76 1.33 8.07 1.73
CA THR A 76 0.13 8.79 1.24
C THR A 76 -0.62 7.98 0.18
N LEU A 77 -1.91 8.26 0.03
CA LEU A 77 -2.76 7.70 -1.03
C LEU A 77 -3.06 8.78 -2.08
N PRO A 78 -3.55 8.40 -3.28
CA PRO A 78 -3.94 9.37 -4.29
C PRO A 78 -4.96 10.40 -3.77
N ALA A 79 -4.83 11.66 -4.19
CA ALA A 79 -5.62 12.78 -3.67
C ALA A 79 -7.16 12.57 -3.70
N PRO A 80 -7.77 11.98 -4.75
CA PRO A 80 -9.20 11.71 -4.76
C PRO A 80 -9.65 10.74 -3.66
N VAL A 81 -8.79 9.77 -3.30
CA VAL A 81 -9.04 8.82 -2.21
C VAL A 81 -8.88 9.48 -0.86
N MET A 82 -7.90 10.37 -0.72
CA MET A 82 -7.69 11.15 0.50
C MET A 82 -8.88 12.07 0.83
N ALA A 83 -9.69 12.44 -0.17
CA ALA A 83 -10.90 13.25 0.01
C ALA A 83 -12.13 12.45 0.47
N LEU A 84 -12.04 11.11 0.58
CA LEU A 84 -13.17 10.28 1.00
C LEU A 84 -13.47 10.47 2.48
N LYS A 85 -14.76 10.45 2.83
CA LYS A 85 -15.21 10.47 4.22
C LYS A 85 -14.88 9.14 4.90
N GLY A 86 -14.41 9.21 6.14
CA GLY A 86 -14.11 8.04 6.94
C GLY A 86 -15.35 7.32 7.48
N ALA A 87 -15.15 6.06 7.89
CA ALA A 87 -16.17 5.26 8.58
C ALA A 87 -16.35 5.66 10.07
N CYS A 88 -15.39 6.37 10.65
CA CYS A 88 -15.43 6.92 12.01
C CYS A 88 -14.55 8.18 12.11
N GLU A 89 -14.58 8.86 13.26
CA GLU A 89 -13.62 9.90 13.61
C GLU A 89 -12.19 9.35 13.57
N GLY A 90 -11.28 10.03 12.84
CA GLY A 90 -9.92 9.54 12.59
C GLY A 90 -9.84 8.39 11.56
N GLY A 91 -10.97 7.97 11.00
CA GLY A 91 -11.06 6.85 10.08
C GLY A 91 -11.05 7.25 8.60
N SER A 92 -10.99 8.53 8.24
CA SER A 92 -10.87 8.90 6.82
C SER A 92 -9.51 8.44 6.28
N PRO A 93 -9.39 8.11 4.98
CA PRO A 93 -8.09 7.71 4.42
C PRO A 93 -7.00 8.74 4.71
N LYS A 94 -7.34 10.03 4.66
CA LYS A 94 -6.44 11.12 5.05
C LYS A 94 -5.96 11.00 6.50
N GLU A 95 -6.88 10.93 7.46
CA GLU A 95 -6.54 10.84 8.88
C GLU A 95 -5.75 9.56 9.19
N ILE A 96 -6.10 8.43 8.56
CA ILE A 96 -5.37 7.17 8.70
C ILE A 96 -3.93 7.36 8.24
N MET A 97 -3.71 7.91 7.04
CA MET A 97 -2.35 8.14 6.52
C MET A 97 -1.58 9.15 7.40
N GLU A 98 -2.21 10.23 7.88
CA GLU A 98 -1.58 11.20 8.78
C GLU A 98 -1.24 10.63 10.17
N ALA A 99 -1.91 9.53 10.55
CA ALA A 99 -1.64 8.79 11.78
C ALA A 99 -0.56 7.71 11.62
N HIS A 100 -0.04 7.52 10.39
CA HIS A 100 1.13 6.67 10.12
C HIS A 100 2.36 7.18 10.88
N GLY A 101 3.16 6.26 11.42
CA GLY A 101 4.28 6.58 12.31
C GLY A 101 3.89 6.95 13.75
N LYS A 102 2.60 7.24 14.03
CA LYS A 102 2.11 7.55 15.39
C LYS A 102 1.32 6.39 15.98
N THR A 103 0.38 5.86 15.19
CA THR A 103 -0.64 4.92 15.66
C THR A 103 -0.52 3.56 14.99
N TRP A 104 -0.03 3.55 13.76
CA TRP A 104 0.29 2.36 12.98
C TRP A 104 1.52 2.65 12.11
N GLY A 105 2.11 1.61 11.54
CA GLY A 105 3.38 1.67 10.81
C GLY A 105 4.43 0.76 11.45
N HIS A 106 5.50 0.45 10.73
CA HIS A 106 6.52 -0.47 11.25
C HIS A 106 7.40 0.18 12.33
N PHE A 107 7.63 1.49 12.22
CA PHE A 107 8.64 2.22 13.00
C PHE A 107 8.04 3.26 13.96
N THR A 108 6.87 2.98 14.56
CA THR A 108 6.19 3.98 15.41
C THR A 108 6.98 4.31 16.68
N GLY A 109 7.65 3.34 17.29
CA GLY A 109 8.35 3.52 18.58
C GLY A 109 7.42 3.94 19.73
N ARG A 110 6.10 3.87 19.57
CA ARG A 110 5.09 4.35 20.53
C ARG A 110 4.54 3.19 21.38
N ARG A 111 4.15 3.49 22.63
CA ARG A 111 3.65 2.50 23.60
C ARG A 111 2.23 2.01 23.29
N ALA A 112 1.39 2.89 22.74
CA ALA A 112 0.02 2.60 22.36
C ALA A 112 -0.15 2.79 20.85
N ALA A 113 0.24 1.75 20.11
CA ALA A 113 0.15 1.64 18.65
C ALA A 113 -0.43 0.26 18.27
N PHE A 114 -0.78 0.10 17.00
CA PHE A 114 -1.22 -1.16 16.43
C PHE A 114 -0.13 -2.23 16.58
N ASP A 115 -0.54 -3.44 16.89
CA ASP A 115 0.35 -4.60 16.93
C ASP A 115 0.80 -5.01 15.51
N THR A 116 1.66 -6.03 15.44
CA THR A 116 2.21 -6.51 14.16
C THR A 116 1.15 -7.04 13.20
N ASN A 117 0.09 -7.69 13.68
CA ASN A 117 -0.95 -8.22 12.82
C ASN A 117 -1.87 -7.08 12.32
N GLN A 118 -2.22 -6.16 13.19
CA GLN A 118 -3.04 -5.00 12.88
C GLN A 118 -2.36 -4.08 11.86
N LYS A 119 -1.07 -3.78 12.03
CA LYS A 119 -0.34 -2.96 11.04
C LYS A 119 -0.21 -3.69 9.69
N GLN A 120 0.04 -5.00 9.70
CA GLN A 120 0.12 -5.80 8.47
C GLN A 120 -1.20 -5.85 7.73
N GLU A 121 -2.32 -5.89 8.44
CA GLU A 121 -3.66 -5.81 7.84
C GLU A 121 -3.85 -4.48 7.09
N ILE A 122 -3.48 -3.35 7.69
CA ILE A 122 -3.56 -2.03 7.03
C ILE A 122 -2.66 -1.98 5.78
N TYR A 123 -1.41 -2.45 5.88
CA TYR A 123 -0.52 -2.52 4.71
C TYR A 123 -1.06 -3.44 3.62
N THR A 124 -1.69 -4.55 3.98
CA THR A 124 -2.33 -5.47 3.03
C THR A 124 -3.47 -4.79 2.29
N TYR A 125 -4.30 -3.98 2.96
CA TYR A 125 -5.34 -3.21 2.28
C TYR A 125 -4.76 -2.19 1.30
N ILE A 126 -3.69 -1.50 1.68
CA ILE A 126 -3.04 -0.53 0.80
C ILE A 126 -2.41 -1.21 -0.42
N ALA A 127 -1.67 -2.30 -0.20
CA ALA A 127 -1.11 -3.12 -1.27
C ALA A 127 -2.22 -3.67 -2.19
N SER A 128 -3.34 -4.10 -1.59
CA SER A 128 -4.51 -4.58 -2.29
C SER A 128 -5.15 -3.49 -3.15
N TYR A 129 -5.26 -2.26 -2.64
CA TYR A 129 -5.74 -1.10 -3.40
C TYR A 129 -4.86 -0.82 -4.62
N TYR A 130 -3.55 -0.74 -4.43
CA TYR A 130 -2.61 -0.51 -5.52
C TYR A 130 -2.57 -1.66 -6.53
N SER A 131 -2.71 -2.92 -6.09
CA SER A 131 -2.83 -4.06 -7.00
C SER A 131 -4.12 -4.00 -7.83
N CYS A 132 -5.21 -3.48 -7.26
CA CYS A 132 -6.45 -3.22 -8.00
C CYS A 132 -6.27 -2.11 -9.04
N LEU A 133 -5.54 -1.02 -8.71
CA LEU A 133 -5.19 0.01 -9.69
C LEU A 133 -4.31 -0.56 -10.82
N ALA A 134 -3.32 -1.39 -10.48
CA ALA A 134 -2.47 -2.07 -11.43
C ALA A 134 -3.30 -2.94 -12.39
N LEU A 135 -4.31 -3.66 -11.89
CA LEU A 135 -5.22 -4.46 -12.70
C LEU A 135 -6.11 -3.62 -13.62
N ALA A 136 -6.64 -2.50 -13.13
CA ALA A 136 -7.42 -1.57 -13.95
C ALA A 136 -6.60 -1.02 -15.13
N ARG A 137 -5.31 -0.75 -14.89
CA ARG A 137 -4.36 -0.22 -15.88
C ARG A 137 -3.67 -1.31 -16.70
N GLN A 138 -3.74 -2.56 -16.26
CA GLN A 138 -2.93 -3.68 -16.75
C GLN A 138 -1.42 -3.37 -16.70
N ASP A 139 -0.99 -2.69 -15.63
CA ASP A 139 0.37 -2.19 -15.45
C ASP A 139 0.84 -2.39 -14.00
N ILE A 140 1.72 -3.39 -13.82
CA ILE A 140 2.28 -3.74 -12.51
C ILE A 140 3.16 -2.65 -11.91
N THR A 141 3.71 -1.74 -12.73
CA THR A 141 4.59 -0.67 -12.24
C THR A 141 3.83 0.33 -11.36
N THR A 142 2.50 0.32 -11.40
CA THR A 142 1.65 1.04 -10.44
C THR A 142 1.98 0.67 -8.98
N CYS A 143 2.43 -0.56 -8.71
CA CYS A 143 2.87 -0.96 -7.37
C CYS A 143 4.14 -0.23 -6.91
N ASN A 144 4.95 0.34 -7.80
CA ASN A 144 6.23 1.00 -7.47
C ASN A 144 6.05 2.28 -6.66
N GLU A 145 4.84 2.84 -6.61
CA GLU A 145 4.50 3.94 -5.72
C GLU A 145 4.58 3.55 -4.23
N LEU A 146 4.59 2.26 -3.93
CA LEU A 146 4.67 1.74 -2.56
C LEU A 146 6.12 1.56 -2.09
N PRO A 147 6.36 1.69 -0.77
CA PRO A 147 7.67 1.40 -0.20
C PRO A 147 7.96 -0.11 -0.24
N GLY A 148 9.23 -0.43 -0.47
CA GLY A 148 9.75 -1.80 -0.56
C GLY A 148 10.52 -2.24 0.68
N GLU A 149 11.67 -2.86 0.46
CA GLU A 149 12.56 -3.33 1.52
C GLU A 149 13.16 -2.16 2.30
N THR A 150 13.34 -2.35 3.59
CA THR A 150 14.02 -1.37 4.44
C THR A 150 14.53 -2.04 5.72
N GLU A 151 15.52 -1.43 6.35
CA GLU A 151 16.03 -1.85 7.64
C GLU A 151 16.18 -0.63 8.53
N ALA A 152 15.54 -0.64 9.69
CA ALA A 152 15.68 0.42 10.68
C ALA A 152 15.56 -0.14 12.09
N ASN A 153 16.38 0.38 13.02
CA ASN A 153 16.37 0.00 14.44
C ASN A 153 16.49 -1.51 14.69
N GLY A 154 17.27 -2.23 13.87
CA GLY A 154 17.46 -3.69 13.97
C GLY A 154 16.25 -4.51 13.49
N PHE A 155 15.23 -3.87 12.91
CA PHE A 155 14.10 -4.52 12.26
C PHE A 155 14.23 -4.40 10.74
N LYS A 156 14.28 -5.55 10.06
CA LYS A 156 14.35 -5.65 8.60
C LYS A 156 12.99 -6.03 8.04
N ILE A 157 12.52 -5.27 7.06
CA ILE A 157 11.35 -5.57 6.24
C ILE A 157 11.85 -6.15 4.93
N THR A 158 11.48 -7.41 4.67
CA THR A 158 11.76 -8.10 3.41
C THR A 158 10.80 -7.64 2.33
N LEU A 159 11.09 -7.98 1.06
CA LEU A 159 10.20 -7.63 -0.04
C LEU A 159 8.81 -8.26 0.17
N ASP A 160 8.74 -9.51 0.61
CA ASP A 160 7.49 -10.25 0.81
C ASP A 160 6.60 -9.63 1.90
N ASP A 161 7.21 -9.05 2.92
CA ASP A 161 6.50 -8.37 4.01
C ASP A 161 6.14 -6.92 3.67
N SER A 162 6.77 -6.34 2.65
CA SER A 162 6.59 -4.94 2.26
C SER A 162 5.29 -4.70 1.48
N PRO A 163 4.70 -3.50 1.55
CA PRO A 163 3.54 -3.13 0.72
C PRO A 163 3.80 -3.30 -0.78
N LEU A 164 5.02 -2.99 -1.25
CA LEU A 164 5.42 -3.20 -2.64
C LEU A 164 5.32 -4.68 -3.04
N GLY A 165 5.94 -5.58 -2.26
CA GLY A 165 5.94 -7.02 -2.57
C GLY A 165 4.54 -7.61 -2.51
N LEU A 166 3.75 -7.27 -1.48
CA LEU A 166 2.34 -7.67 -1.40
C LEU A 166 1.53 -7.22 -2.62
N CYS A 167 1.73 -5.97 -3.07
CA CYS A 167 1.05 -5.43 -4.24
C CYS A 167 1.44 -6.20 -5.49
N ARG A 168 2.74 -6.42 -5.70
CA ARG A 168 3.28 -7.13 -6.85
C ARG A 168 2.84 -8.58 -6.88
N GLY A 169 2.90 -9.31 -5.77
CA GLY A 169 2.44 -10.69 -5.70
C GLY A 169 0.99 -10.83 -6.11
N MET A 170 0.11 -9.96 -5.59
CA MET A 170 -1.32 -9.95 -5.96
C MET A 170 -1.56 -9.55 -7.42
N ALA A 171 -0.92 -8.48 -7.89
CA ALA A 171 -1.10 -7.98 -9.25
C ALA A 171 -0.52 -8.95 -10.29
N ALA A 172 0.67 -9.49 -10.06
CA ALA A 172 1.36 -10.42 -10.95
C ALA A 172 0.57 -11.72 -11.14
N ASP A 173 0.08 -12.35 -10.05
CA ASP A 173 -0.76 -13.56 -10.15
C ASP A 173 -2.03 -13.29 -10.99
N MET A 174 -2.74 -12.21 -10.69
CA MET A 174 -3.99 -11.90 -11.38
C MET A 174 -3.79 -11.46 -12.84
N LEU A 175 -2.76 -10.66 -13.13
CA LEU A 175 -2.41 -10.24 -14.49
C LEU A 175 -1.88 -11.42 -15.31
N PHE A 176 -1.16 -12.36 -14.69
CA PHE A 176 -0.74 -13.59 -15.36
C PHE A 176 -1.93 -14.49 -15.71
N ARG A 177 -2.88 -14.68 -14.80
CA ARG A 177 -4.15 -15.37 -15.11
C ARG A 177 -4.89 -14.66 -16.24
N ALA A 178 -4.93 -13.33 -16.23
CA ALA A 178 -5.52 -12.55 -17.30
C ALA A 178 -4.79 -12.75 -18.63
N TYR A 179 -3.46 -12.89 -18.61
CA TYR A 179 -2.64 -13.18 -19.78
C TYR A 179 -2.92 -14.56 -20.35
N VAL A 180 -2.95 -15.60 -19.51
CA VAL A 180 -3.32 -16.97 -19.92
C VAL A 180 -4.75 -17.00 -20.50
N ALA A 181 -5.66 -16.21 -19.96
CA ALA A 181 -7.03 -16.08 -20.47
C ALA A 181 -7.16 -15.19 -21.73
N GLY A 182 -6.07 -14.59 -22.22
CA GLY A 182 -6.08 -13.65 -23.35
C GLY A 182 -6.76 -12.30 -23.06
N LYS A 183 -6.96 -11.95 -21.79
CA LYS A 183 -7.57 -10.68 -21.31
C LYS A 183 -6.53 -9.57 -21.09
N ALA A 184 -5.28 -9.95 -20.80
CA ALA A 184 -4.12 -9.06 -20.82
C ALA A 184 -3.19 -9.52 -21.95
N LYS A 185 -2.70 -8.60 -22.77
CA LYS A 185 -1.91 -8.95 -23.97
C LYS A 185 -0.42 -8.67 -23.83
N ASP A 186 -0.04 -7.81 -22.89
CA ASP A 186 1.35 -7.47 -22.67
C ASP A 186 2.09 -8.64 -22.00
N GLN A 187 3.17 -9.09 -22.65
CA GLN A 187 4.06 -10.15 -22.15
C GLN A 187 4.69 -9.77 -20.80
N GLN A 188 4.81 -8.47 -20.48
CA GLN A 188 5.25 -8.00 -19.17
C GLN A 188 4.41 -8.55 -18.02
N ASN A 189 3.11 -8.80 -18.25
CA ASN A 189 2.24 -9.41 -17.23
C ASN A 189 2.65 -10.85 -16.90
N CYS A 190 3.16 -11.59 -17.89
CA CYS A 190 3.68 -12.93 -17.68
C CYS A 190 5.07 -12.90 -17.04
N LEU A 191 5.94 -12.04 -17.53
CA LEU A 191 7.29 -11.85 -17.00
C LEU A 191 7.26 -11.43 -15.53
N ALA A 192 6.30 -10.58 -15.15
CA ALA A 192 6.10 -10.17 -13.77
C ALA A 192 5.81 -11.33 -12.81
N TYR A 193 5.08 -12.35 -13.27
CA TYR A 193 4.77 -13.53 -12.45
C TYR A 193 5.99 -14.43 -12.24
N ILE A 194 6.78 -14.67 -13.29
CA ILE A 194 8.07 -15.37 -13.15
C ILE A 194 9.01 -14.57 -12.24
N GLY A 195 9.01 -13.24 -12.36
CA GLY A 195 9.83 -12.36 -11.55
C GLY A 195 9.51 -12.38 -10.05
N GLN A 196 8.40 -13.00 -9.62
CA GLN A 196 8.10 -13.25 -8.20
C GLN A 196 8.73 -14.54 -7.67
N TRP A 197 9.28 -15.39 -8.53
CA TRP A 197 9.85 -16.67 -8.10
C TRP A 197 11.26 -16.45 -7.54
N GLU A 198 11.71 -17.36 -6.69
CA GLU A 198 13.10 -17.37 -6.24
C GLU A 198 14.06 -17.46 -7.45
N PRO A 199 15.22 -16.78 -7.43
CA PRO A 199 16.16 -16.80 -8.56
C PRO A 199 16.54 -18.22 -9.00
N THR A 200 16.62 -19.15 -8.03
CA THR A 200 16.90 -20.57 -8.30
C THR A 200 15.82 -21.26 -9.10
N ASP A 201 14.55 -20.89 -8.92
CA ASP A 201 13.42 -21.43 -9.67
C ASP A 201 13.19 -20.69 -10.98
N GLN A 202 13.47 -19.37 -11.03
CA GLN A 202 13.49 -18.61 -12.29
C GLN A 202 14.46 -19.24 -13.30
N GLY A 203 15.67 -19.62 -12.86
CA GLY A 203 16.68 -20.24 -13.71
C GLY A 203 16.32 -21.63 -14.25
N ARG A 204 15.21 -22.25 -13.78
CA ARG A 204 14.76 -23.57 -14.25
C ARG A 204 13.92 -23.49 -15.53
N VAL A 205 13.40 -22.32 -15.88
CA VAL A 205 12.52 -22.13 -17.03
C VAL A 205 13.03 -21.02 -17.94
N SER A 206 12.87 -21.21 -19.25
CA SER A 206 13.06 -20.13 -20.22
C SER A 206 11.85 -19.21 -20.16
N ALA A 207 12.05 -17.95 -19.74
CA ALA A 207 10.96 -16.98 -19.63
C ALA A 207 10.19 -16.76 -20.95
N PRO A 208 10.85 -16.66 -22.13
CA PRO A 208 10.16 -16.64 -23.42
C PRO A 208 9.26 -17.85 -23.66
N GLU A 209 9.77 -19.08 -23.44
CA GLU A 209 9.00 -20.31 -23.65
C GLU A 209 7.83 -20.44 -22.68
N PHE A 210 8.05 -20.08 -21.42
CA PHE A 210 7.02 -20.07 -20.39
C PHE A 210 5.87 -19.14 -20.78
N CYS A 211 6.19 -17.91 -21.22
CA CYS A 211 5.19 -16.95 -21.64
C CYS A 211 4.52 -17.33 -22.96
N GLU A 212 5.23 -17.95 -23.90
CA GLU A 212 4.63 -18.49 -25.11
C GLU A 212 3.62 -19.59 -24.79
N ALA A 213 3.94 -20.51 -23.89
CA ALA A 213 3.03 -21.55 -23.43
C ALA A 213 1.80 -20.95 -22.72
N ALA A 214 2.01 -19.95 -21.86
CA ALA A 214 0.94 -19.22 -21.18
C ALA A 214 -0.01 -18.52 -22.17
N ALA A 215 0.53 -17.87 -23.20
CA ALA A 215 -0.26 -17.17 -24.22
C ALA A 215 -1.16 -18.10 -25.05
N LYS A 216 -0.80 -19.39 -25.14
CA LYS A 216 -1.59 -20.43 -25.83
C LYS A 216 -2.75 -20.97 -24.98
N GLY A 217 -2.89 -20.51 -23.74
CA GLY A 217 -4.01 -20.85 -22.86
C GLY A 217 -3.70 -21.95 -21.84
N PRO A 218 -4.72 -22.32 -21.03
CA PRO A 218 -4.53 -23.15 -19.85
C PRO A 218 -4.07 -24.57 -20.17
N GLU A 219 -4.54 -25.20 -21.26
CA GLU A 219 -4.09 -26.55 -21.62
C GLU A 219 -2.61 -26.57 -21.95
N LYS A 220 -2.15 -25.68 -22.84
CA LYS A 220 -0.75 -25.59 -23.26
C LYS A 220 0.18 -25.18 -22.13
N PHE A 221 -0.26 -24.28 -21.26
CA PHE A 221 0.51 -23.94 -20.07
C PHE A 221 0.65 -25.13 -19.10
N THR A 222 -0.41 -25.90 -18.92
CA THR A 222 -0.41 -27.10 -18.06
C THR A 222 0.49 -28.20 -18.64
N GLU A 223 0.46 -28.42 -19.95
CA GLU A 223 1.39 -29.33 -20.65
C GLU A 223 2.86 -28.91 -20.43
N TYR A 224 3.17 -27.62 -20.62
CA TYR A 224 4.51 -27.07 -20.37
C TYR A 224 4.96 -27.31 -18.93
N GLY A 225 4.09 -27.01 -17.95
CA GLY A 225 4.41 -27.20 -16.53
C GLY A 225 4.69 -28.67 -16.19
N ARG A 226 3.98 -29.61 -16.80
CA ARG A 226 4.21 -31.05 -16.58
C ARG A 226 5.54 -31.51 -17.16
N GLU A 227 5.94 -30.98 -18.31
CA GLU A 227 7.19 -31.34 -18.98
C GLU A 227 8.41 -30.69 -18.32
N LYS A 228 8.37 -29.37 -18.11
CA LYS A 228 9.53 -28.58 -17.66
C LYS A 228 9.65 -28.47 -16.15
N MET A 229 8.56 -28.65 -15.41
CA MET A 229 8.52 -28.52 -13.95
C MET A 229 7.77 -29.68 -13.24
N PRO A 230 8.08 -30.95 -13.55
CA PRO A 230 7.31 -32.10 -13.05
C PRO A 230 7.22 -32.16 -11.52
N GLN A 231 8.27 -31.74 -10.82
CA GLN A 231 8.33 -31.74 -9.36
C GLN A 231 7.41 -30.72 -8.69
N TYR A 232 7.10 -29.62 -9.38
CA TYR A 232 6.24 -28.54 -8.85
C TYR A 232 4.85 -28.55 -9.49
N PHE A 233 4.65 -29.36 -10.53
CA PHE A 233 3.42 -29.40 -11.32
C PHE A 233 2.16 -29.54 -10.46
N GLY A 234 2.13 -30.46 -9.50
CA GLY A 234 0.95 -30.68 -8.66
C GLY A 234 0.59 -29.48 -7.78
N ILE A 235 1.58 -28.72 -7.31
CA ILE A 235 1.37 -27.50 -6.53
C ILE A 235 0.91 -26.38 -7.47
N GLY A 236 1.60 -26.19 -8.60
CA GLY A 236 1.25 -25.19 -9.61
C GLY A 236 -0.15 -25.40 -10.20
N GLU A 237 -0.55 -26.65 -10.44
CA GLU A 237 -1.87 -27.00 -10.98
C GLU A 237 -2.99 -26.61 -10.00
N LYS A 238 -2.79 -26.80 -8.69
CA LYS A 238 -3.74 -26.35 -7.65
C LYS A 238 -3.69 -24.85 -7.38
N MET A 239 -2.54 -24.21 -7.54
CA MET A 239 -2.42 -22.76 -7.42
C MET A 239 -3.14 -22.06 -8.57
N MET A 240 -2.91 -22.48 -9.82
CA MET A 240 -3.56 -21.90 -10.99
C MET A 240 -5.03 -22.33 -11.10
N ALA A 241 -5.34 -23.58 -10.73
CA ALA A 241 -6.70 -24.10 -10.61
C ALA A 241 -7.58 -23.82 -11.84
N PHE A 242 -7.04 -24.01 -13.05
CA PHE A 242 -7.77 -23.72 -14.29
C PHE A 242 -9.02 -24.57 -14.49
N THR A 243 -9.10 -25.72 -13.80
CA THR A 243 -10.31 -26.53 -13.75
C THR A 243 -10.72 -26.77 -12.30
N LYS A 244 -12.03 -26.85 -12.05
CA LYS A 244 -12.53 -27.18 -10.71
C LYS A 244 -12.13 -28.61 -10.28
N LYS A 245 -11.93 -29.51 -11.24
CA LYS A 245 -11.62 -30.92 -11.00
C LYS A 245 -10.33 -31.13 -10.20
N VAL A 246 -9.29 -30.32 -10.47
CA VAL A 246 -7.99 -30.44 -9.78
C VAL A 246 -8.06 -30.06 -8.30
N CYS A 247 -9.12 -29.35 -7.89
CA CYS A 247 -9.28 -28.88 -6.52
C CYS A 247 -9.96 -29.88 -5.58
N GLY A 248 -10.81 -30.77 -6.08
CA GLY A 248 -11.63 -31.62 -5.21
C GLY A 248 -12.42 -30.77 -4.20
N SER A 249 -12.14 -31.00 -2.90
CA SER A 249 -12.74 -30.26 -1.78
C SER A 249 -11.80 -29.24 -1.12
N ASP A 250 -10.61 -28.98 -1.69
CA ASP A 250 -9.66 -28.01 -1.14
C ASP A 250 -10.20 -26.57 -1.27
N PRO A 251 -10.51 -25.87 -0.16
CA PRO A 251 -11.13 -24.55 -0.19
C PRO A 251 -10.22 -23.49 -0.80
N VAL A 252 -8.89 -23.60 -0.63
CA VAL A 252 -7.93 -22.64 -1.19
C VAL A 252 -7.86 -22.81 -2.71
N CYS A 253 -7.75 -24.05 -3.18
CA CYS A 253 -7.80 -24.32 -4.61
C CYS A 253 -9.13 -23.89 -5.23
N LEU A 254 -10.26 -24.14 -4.56
CA LEU A 254 -11.58 -23.70 -5.03
C LEU A 254 -11.68 -22.17 -5.13
N ALA A 255 -11.08 -21.43 -4.21
CA ALA A 255 -10.98 -19.98 -4.30
C ALA A 255 -10.14 -19.54 -5.50
N ASN A 256 -9.01 -20.20 -5.76
CA ASN A 256 -8.19 -19.95 -6.95
C ASN A 256 -8.93 -20.27 -8.25
N ASN A 257 -9.73 -21.34 -8.27
CA ASN A 257 -10.58 -21.66 -9.41
C ASN A 257 -11.66 -20.59 -9.64
N GLY A 258 -12.30 -20.11 -8.57
CA GLY A 258 -13.25 -18.99 -8.65
C GLY A 258 -12.61 -17.73 -9.21
N LEU A 259 -11.38 -17.42 -8.78
CA LEU A 259 -10.60 -16.30 -9.29
C LEU A 259 -10.31 -16.46 -10.79
N TRP A 260 -9.83 -17.63 -11.20
CA TRP A 260 -9.62 -17.96 -12.61
C TRP A 260 -10.91 -17.83 -13.43
N GLU A 261 -12.01 -18.41 -12.96
CA GLU A 261 -13.29 -18.36 -13.67
C GLU A 261 -13.82 -16.93 -13.82
N GLY A 262 -13.71 -16.11 -12.79
CA GLY A 262 -14.08 -14.70 -12.87
C GLY A 262 -13.24 -13.92 -13.86
N ILE A 263 -11.91 -14.13 -13.88
CA ILE A 263 -10.99 -13.49 -14.84
C ILE A 263 -11.27 -13.98 -16.27
N ARG A 264 -11.29 -15.30 -16.48
CA ARG A 264 -11.47 -15.93 -17.80
C ARG A 264 -12.79 -15.51 -18.45
N THR A 265 -13.87 -15.51 -17.66
CA THR A 265 -15.21 -15.16 -18.16
C THR A 265 -15.51 -13.67 -18.09
N GLY A 266 -14.62 -12.85 -17.52
CA GLY A 266 -14.86 -11.41 -17.31
C GLY A 266 -16.07 -11.14 -16.41
N SER A 267 -16.36 -12.04 -15.47
CA SER A 267 -17.54 -12.01 -14.61
C SER A 267 -17.11 -11.84 -13.14
N PRO A 268 -17.04 -10.61 -12.60
CA PRO A 268 -16.51 -10.37 -11.27
C PRO A 268 -17.26 -11.10 -10.15
N GLY A 269 -18.56 -11.35 -10.31
CA GLY A 269 -19.37 -12.11 -9.34
C GLY A 269 -18.96 -13.58 -9.15
N LYS A 270 -18.09 -14.13 -10.01
CA LYS A 270 -17.50 -15.47 -9.81
C LYS A 270 -16.20 -15.44 -9.00
N CYS A 271 -15.58 -14.27 -8.85
CA CYS A 271 -14.38 -14.14 -8.04
C CYS A 271 -14.71 -14.31 -6.55
N PRO A 272 -13.75 -14.80 -5.75
CA PRO A 272 -13.88 -14.81 -4.29
C PRO A 272 -14.26 -13.41 -3.80
N PRO A 273 -15.11 -13.28 -2.75
CA PRO A 273 -15.61 -11.98 -2.30
C PRO A 273 -14.52 -10.92 -2.09
N ALA A 274 -13.39 -11.31 -1.49
CA ALA A 274 -12.25 -10.42 -1.23
C ALA A 274 -11.50 -9.94 -2.50
N LYS A 275 -11.77 -10.55 -3.66
CA LYS A 275 -11.14 -10.24 -4.96
C LYS A 275 -12.13 -9.69 -5.99
N VAL A 276 -13.41 -9.52 -5.62
CA VAL A 276 -14.42 -8.92 -6.51
C VAL A 276 -14.00 -7.52 -7.00
N PRO A 277 -13.45 -6.61 -6.17
CA PRO A 277 -12.97 -5.31 -6.64
C PRO A 277 -11.88 -5.45 -7.71
N HIS A 278 -10.89 -6.32 -7.50
CA HIS A 278 -9.80 -6.59 -8.45
C HIS A 278 -10.31 -7.14 -9.79
N CYS A 279 -11.21 -8.12 -9.74
CA CYS A 279 -11.80 -8.69 -10.95
C CYS A 279 -12.67 -7.68 -11.71
N THR A 280 -13.41 -6.83 -10.99
CA THR A 280 -14.22 -5.75 -11.59
C THR A 280 -13.31 -4.74 -12.26
N ALA A 281 -12.26 -4.29 -11.55
CA ALA A 281 -11.29 -3.35 -12.08
C ALA A 281 -10.60 -3.87 -13.34
N LEU A 282 -10.19 -5.14 -13.37
CA LEU A 282 -9.61 -5.78 -14.54
C LEU A 282 -10.60 -5.90 -15.71
N ALA A 283 -11.84 -6.33 -15.44
CA ALA A 283 -12.84 -6.56 -16.48
C ALA A 283 -13.34 -5.25 -17.11
N GLU A 284 -13.54 -4.22 -16.29
CA GLU A 284 -14.04 -2.91 -16.72
C GLU A 284 -12.93 -1.93 -17.10
N LYS A 285 -11.66 -2.25 -16.78
CA LYS A 285 -10.50 -1.37 -16.95
C LYS A 285 -10.70 -0.02 -16.24
N ASN A 286 -11.28 -0.08 -15.04
CA ASN A 286 -11.70 1.09 -14.27
C ASN A 286 -11.18 0.99 -12.84
N GLN A 287 -10.73 2.11 -12.28
CA GLN A 287 -10.19 2.21 -10.92
C GLN A 287 -11.30 2.40 -9.87
N ALA A 288 -12.52 2.76 -10.27
CA ALA A 288 -13.63 3.01 -9.36
C ALA A 288 -13.90 1.87 -8.35
N PRO A 289 -13.87 0.58 -8.73
CA PRO A 289 -14.07 -0.53 -7.79
C PRO A 289 -13.01 -0.60 -6.68
N CYS A 290 -11.80 -0.08 -6.91
CA CYS A 290 -10.71 -0.13 -5.94
C CYS A 290 -11.00 0.70 -4.69
N VAL A 291 -11.92 1.67 -4.77
CA VAL A 291 -12.36 2.48 -3.62
C VAL A 291 -12.95 1.60 -2.51
N ASP A 292 -13.62 0.51 -2.85
CA ASP A 292 -14.22 -0.40 -1.86
C ASP A 292 -13.18 -1.01 -0.92
N ILE A 293 -11.96 -1.24 -1.41
CA ILE A 293 -10.83 -1.76 -0.63
C ILE A 293 -10.43 -0.74 0.45
N ILE A 294 -10.34 0.53 0.09
CA ILE A 294 -9.98 1.61 1.03
C ILE A 294 -11.10 1.90 2.02
N MET A 295 -12.36 1.77 1.60
CA MET A 295 -13.49 1.91 2.51
C MET A 295 -13.52 0.76 3.53
N GLU A 296 -13.17 -0.46 3.14
CA GLU A 296 -13.03 -1.56 4.09
C GLU A 296 -11.82 -1.37 5.02
N MET A 297 -10.69 -0.90 4.50
CA MET A 297 -9.54 -0.49 5.32
C MET A 297 -9.95 0.53 6.39
N SER A 298 -10.75 1.54 6.01
CA SER A 298 -11.28 2.55 6.94
C SER A 298 -12.10 1.91 8.06
N ARG A 299 -13.00 0.98 7.73
CA ARG A 299 -13.80 0.26 8.74
C ARG A 299 -12.92 -0.57 9.69
N ARG A 300 -11.94 -1.29 9.14
CA ARG A 300 -11.02 -2.13 9.94
C ARG A 300 -10.11 -1.30 10.84
N TYR A 301 -9.58 -0.20 10.31
CA TYR A 301 -8.84 0.78 11.10
C TYR A 301 -9.66 1.26 12.29
N CYS A 302 -10.93 1.65 12.07
CA CYS A 302 -11.81 2.10 13.14
C CYS A 302 -12.02 1.06 14.26
N VAL A 303 -12.08 -0.23 13.91
CA VAL A 303 -12.19 -1.31 14.90
C VAL A 303 -10.94 -1.36 15.77
N HIS A 304 -9.75 -1.39 15.15
CA HIS A 304 -8.47 -1.43 15.84
C HIS A 304 -8.23 -0.16 16.67
N TYR A 305 -8.54 1.00 16.10
CA TYR A 305 -8.42 2.30 16.76
C TYR A 305 -9.25 2.36 18.05
N LYS A 306 -10.53 1.95 18.00
CA LYS A 306 -11.39 1.93 19.20
C LYS A 306 -10.85 0.98 20.27
N ALA A 307 -10.36 -0.19 19.87
CA ALA A 307 -9.75 -1.14 20.80
C ALA A 307 -8.49 -0.54 21.46
N LEU A 308 -7.66 0.14 20.68
CA LEU A 308 -6.44 0.79 21.15
C LEU A 308 -6.74 1.96 22.11
N VAL A 309 -7.72 2.82 21.80
CA VAL A 309 -8.14 3.92 22.70
C VAL A 309 -8.63 3.37 24.03
N LYS A 310 -9.48 2.33 24.00
CA LYS A 310 -9.98 1.68 25.22
C LYS A 310 -8.86 1.04 26.05
N GLY A 311 -7.92 0.35 25.39
CA GLY A 311 -6.81 -0.34 26.05
C GLY A 311 -5.73 0.60 26.60
N SER A 312 -5.55 1.78 25.98
CA SER A 312 -4.56 2.78 26.38
C SER A 312 -5.06 3.76 27.44
N GLY A 313 -6.33 3.71 27.84
CA GLY A 313 -6.90 4.63 28.81
C GLY A 313 -6.90 6.10 28.36
N GLY A 314 -6.89 6.36 27.04
CA GLY A 314 -6.87 7.70 26.45
C GLY A 314 -5.48 8.25 26.10
N TYR A 315 -4.40 7.49 26.30
CA TYR A 315 -3.01 7.90 26.05
C TYR A 315 -2.44 7.38 24.72
N MET A 316 -3.31 7.25 23.72
CA MET A 316 -2.96 6.68 22.42
C MET A 316 -1.92 7.53 21.67
N GLY A 317 -0.93 6.87 21.04
CA GLY A 317 0.12 7.56 20.25
C GLY A 317 1.18 8.29 21.07
N MET A 318 1.10 8.27 22.40
CA MET A 318 2.10 8.87 23.28
C MET A 318 3.25 7.90 23.61
N THR A 319 4.45 8.44 23.83
CA THR A 319 5.57 7.71 24.44
C THR A 319 5.34 7.53 25.94
N PRO A 320 6.01 6.56 26.59
CA PRO A 320 5.92 6.40 28.05
C PRO A 320 6.22 7.68 28.84
N ASP A 321 7.18 8.49 28.37
CA ASP A 321 7.57 9.74 29.01
C ASP A 321 6.51 10.84 28.82
N GLU A 322 5.90 10.93 27.63
CA GLU A 322 4.78 11.85 27.36
C GLU A 322 3.57 11.53 28.26
N VAL A 323 3.25 10.25 28.48
CA VAL A 323 2.18 9.83 29.40
C VAL A 323 2.50 10.25 30.83
N LYS A 324 3.73 10.02 31.29
CA LYS A 324 4.16 10.37 32.65
C LYS A 324 4.07 11.87 32.88
N GLU A 325 4.46 12.66 31.89
CA GLU A 325 4.39 14.12 31.97
C GLU A 325 2.96 14.65 31.95
N ASP A 326 2.08 14.13 31.10
CA ASP A 326 0.65 14.51 31.10
C ASP A 326 -0.04 14.18 32.43
N LEU A 327 0.26 13.00 33.00
CA LEU A 327 -0.25 12.63 34.33
C LEU A 327 0.26 13.59 35.42
N ARG A 328 1.51 14.03 35.34
CA ARG A 328 2.09 15.03 36.26
C ARG A 328 1.40 16.38 36.13
N LEU A 329 1.20 16.86 34.90
CA LEU A 329 0.52 18.13 34.61
C LEU A 329 -0.94 18.11 35.06
N LYS A 330 -1.68 17.02 34.81
CA LYS A 330 -3.05 16.84 35.30
C LYS A 330 -3.13 16.82 36.82
N ALA A 331 -2.18 16.16 37.50
CA ALA A 331 -2.12 16.16 38.95
C ALA A 331 -1.84 17.56 39.52
N GLN A 332 -0.92 18.31 38.90
CA GLN A 332 -0.64 19.71 39.28
C GLN A 332 -1.85 20.61 39.08
N LYS A 333 -2.48 20.54 37.91
CA LYS A 333 -3.69 21.33 37.62
C LYS A 333 -4.81 21.02 38.61
N LYS A 334 -5.03 19.75 38.95
CA LYS A 334 -6.03 19.36 39.94
C LYS A 334 -5.69 19.87 41.34
N ALA A 335 -4.42 19.87 41.73
CA ALA A 335 -3.97 20.43 42.99
C ALA A 335 -4.15 21.95 43.05
N GLU A 336 -3.89 22.66 41.94
CA GLU A 336 -4.17 24.09 41.81
C GLU A 336 -5.66 24.39 41.89
N GLU A 337 -6.49 23.67 41.13
CA GLU A 337 -7.95 23.80 41.17
C GLU A 337 -8.51 23.55 42.58
N GLU A 338 -8.00 22.54 43.30
CA GLU A 338 -8.40 22.27 44.67
C GLU A 338 -7.97 23.39 45.64
N LYS A 339 -6.78 23.97 45.45
CA LYS A 339 -6.31 25.12 46.22
C LYS A 339 -7.20 26.34 45.98
N THR A 340 -7.49 26.67 44.72
CA THR A 340 -8.39 27.77 44.36
C THR A 340 -9.80 27.55 44.93
N ARG A 341 -10.32 26.31 44.89
CA ARG A 341 -11.62 25.99 45.49
C ARG A 341 -11.63 26.21 47.01
N LYS A 342 -10.57 25.81 47.72
CA LYS A 342 -10.44 26.04 49.16
C LYS A 342 -10.36 27.54 49.50
N GLU A 343 -9.62 28.31 48.70
CA GLU A 343 -9.55 29.77 48.86
C GLU A 343 -10.91 30.44 48.63
N LEU A 344 -11.65 30.04 47.58
CA LEU A 344 -13.02 30.50 47.32
C LEU A 344 -14.00 30.13 48.45
N ASP A 345 -13.91 28.92 49.00
CA ASP A 345 -14.74 28.50 50.14
C ASP A 345 -14.46 29.35 51.39
N VAL A 346 -13.19 29.69 51.65
CA VAL A 346 -12.82 30.57 52.77
C VAL A 346 -13.35 31.99 52.55
N ILE A 347 -13.18 32.56 51.36
CA ILE A 347 -13.69 33.88 51.00
C ILE A 347 -15.22 33.92 51.13
N THR A 348 -15.91 32.88 50.65
CA THR A 348 -17.37 32.77 50.74
C THR A 348 -17.85 32.69 52.18
N LYS A 349 -17.18 31.90 53.04
CA LYS A 349 -17.47 31.84 54.48
C LYS A 349 -17.28 33.20 55.16
N GLN A 350 -16.16 33.87 54.91
CA GLN A 350 -15.89 35.21 55.46
C GLN A 350 -16.91 36.24 54.97
N THR A 351 -17.34 36.14 53.72
CA THR A 351 -18.36 37.03 53.14
C THR A 351 -19.71 36.79 53.81
N ASN A 352 -20.13 35.52 53.96
CA ASN A 352 -21.37 35.17 54.66
C ASN A 352 -21.36 35.59 56.14
N GLU A 353 -20.23 35.46 56.84
CA GLU A 353 -20.07 35.97 58.20
C GLU A 353 -20.20 37.50 58.27
N ARG A 354 -19.59 38.23 57.33
CA ARG A 354 -19.72 39.69 57.25
C ARG A 354 -21.15 40.12 56.95
N VAL A 355 -21.81 39.47 56.00
CA VAL A 355 -23.23 39.72 55.66
C VAL A 355 -24.14 39.45 56.86
N ARG A 356 -23.95 38.34 57.58
CA ARG A 356 -24.72 38.05 58.81
C ARG A 356 -24.49 39.09 59.90
N LYS A 357 -23.25 39.56 60.10
CA LYS A 357 -22.96 40.64 61.05
C LYS A 357 -23.59 41.99 60.65
N LEU A 358 -23.74 42.26 59.36
CA LEU A 358 -24.39 43.48 58.87
C LEU A 358 -25.91 43.41 58.98
N ILE A 359 -26.53 42.29 58.62
CA ILE A 359 -27.98 42.09 58.74
C ILE A 359 -28.41 41.98 60.21
N GLY A 360 -27.63 41.30 61.06
CA GLY A 360 -27.88 41.22 62.50
C GLY A 360 -27.73 42.54 63.26
N LYS A 361 -27.12 43.56 62.65
CA LYS A 361 -27.07 44.94 63.16
C LYS A 361 -28.22 45.82 62.67
N GLN A 362 -28.97 45.41 61.65
CA GLN A 362 -30.11 46.15 61.12
C GLN A 362 -31.48 45.64 61.62
N GLY A 363 -31.53 44.48 62.29
CA GLY A 363 -32.76 43.93 62.90
C GLY A 363 -32.89 44.18 64.41
N GLY A 364 -32.07 45.06 64.97
CA GLY A 364 -32.06 45.42 66.39
C GLY A 364 -32.14 46.93 66.55
N GLU A 365 -33.24 47.52 66.06
CA GLU A 365 -33.78 48.81 66.51
C GLU A 365 -35.20 48.58 67.01
#